data_AF-A0A962I870-F1
#
_entry.id   AF-A0A962I870-F1
#
_cell.length_a   1.000
_cell.length_b   1.000
_cell.length_c   1.000
_cell.angle_alpha   90.00
_cell.angle_beta   90.00
_cell.angle_gamma   90.00
#
_symmetry.space_group_name_H-M   'P 1'
#
loop_
_entity.id
_entity.type
_entity.pdbx_description
1 polymer ?
#
loop_
_entity_poly.entity_id
_entity_poly.type
_entity_poly.pdbx_seq_one_letter_code
_entity_poly.pdbx_strand_id
1 'polypeptide(L)'
;MRRSPLYLALALAFTLTGCGQAPESGSTAAPADTQASADSTAAQSPADNPLLADWTGPYNGVPAFDKMSVDLIGPALEAGMAKNLAELDAIAASAEAPTFDNTIVAMERTGWDVGRVFVYFSIYSGNLSSPEFRAV
;
A
#
# COMPACT_ATOMS: atom_id res chain seq x y z
N MET A 1 43.24 -26.77 21.51
CA MET A 1 43.80 -26.10 22.71
C MET A 1 44.18 -24.68 22.26
N ARG A 2 43.70 -23.53 22.74
CA ARG A 2 42.93 -23.02 23.89
C ARG A 2 42.00 -21.92 23.31
N ARG A 3 40.67 -21.88 23.50
CA ARG A 3 39.89 -21.21 24.58
C ARG A 3 40.60 -19.92 25.05
N SER A 4 40.06 -18.70 24.98
CA SER A 4 38.76 -18.23 25.48
C SER A 4 38.58 -16.70 25.25
N PRO A 5 37.41 -16.11 25.60
CA PRO A 5 36.86 -14.82 25.15
C PRO A 5 37.07 -13.67 26.16
N LEU A 6 36.72 -12.43 25.79
CA LEU A 6 36.38 -11.39 26.77
C LEU A 6 35.29 -10.44 26.26
N TYR A 7 34.17 -10.45 26.99
CA TYR A 7 33.03 -9.55 26.90
C TYR A 7 33.41 -8.15 27.39
N LEU A 8 32.84 -7.10 26.79
CA LEU A 8 32.50 -5.88 27.54
C LEU A 8 31.21 -5.27 26.99
N ALA A 9 30.17 -5.42 27.78
CA ALA A 9 28.87 -4.77 27.63
C ALA A 9 28.96 -3.31 28.10
N LEU A 10 28.18 -2.43 27.47
CA LEU A 10 27.53 -1.34 28.21
C LEU A 10 26.28 -0.86 27.44
N ALA A 11 25.12 -1.28 27.93
CA ALA A 11 23.82 -0.74 27.55
C ALA A 11 23.55 0.53 28.35
N LEU A 12 23.05 1.58 27.69
CA LEU A 12 22.49 2.76 28.36
C LEU A 12 21.12 3.05 27.78
N ALA A 13 20.07 2.67 28.52
CA ALA A 13 18.68 3.00 28.25
C ALA A 13 18.33 4.29 29.01
N PHE A 14 17.78 5.28 28.31
CA PHE A 14 17.18 6.47 28.91
C PHE A 14 15.71 6.54 28.49
N THR A 15 14.82 6.18 29.40
CA THR A 15 13.36 6.35 29.28
C THR A 15 12.93 7.55 30.12
N LEU A 16 12.53 8.66 29.48
CA LEU A 16 11.88 9.77 30.18
C LEU A 16 10.37 9.53 30.21
N THR A 17 9.88 9.13 31.39
CA THR A 17 8.45 9.08 31.74
C THR A 17 8.06 10.45 32.31
N GLY A 18 7.22 11.20 31.59
CA GLY A 18 6.60 12.43 32.09
C GLY A 18 5.13 12.19 32.39
N CYS A 19 4.73 12.33 33.66
CA CYS A 19 3.33 12.45 34.08
C CYS A 19 3.23 13.71 34.96
N GLY A 20 2.36 14.63 34.59
CA GLY A 20 2.00 15.81 35.37
C GLY A 20 0.49 16.06 35.26
N GLN A 21 -0.18 16.15 36.41
CA GLN A 21 -1.63 16.30 36.58
C GLN A 21 -1.92 17.56 37.41
N ALA A 22 -2.92 18.36 37.03
CA ALA A 22 -3.85 19.05 37.95
C ALA A 22 -5.04 19.66 37.17
N PRO A 23 -6.20 19.89 37.82
CA PRO A 23 -7.53 19.85 37.20
C PRO A 23 -8.15 21.24 36.97
N GLU A 24 -9.04 21.35 35.98
CA GLU A 24 -10.03 22.43 35.92
C GLU A 24 -11.44 21.83 35.78
N SER A 25 -12.23 22.04 36.84
CA SER A 25 -13.66 21.78 36.88
C SER A 25 -14.39 22.92 36.17
N GLY A 26 -15.09 22.60 35.08
CA GLY A 26 -16.00 23.51 34.38
C GLY A 26 -17.22 22.75 33.90
N SER A 27 -18.27 22.76 34.72
CA SER A 27 -19.58 22.18 34.44
C SER A 27 -20.37 23.07 33.47
N THR A 28 -20.79 22.55 32.31
CA THR A 28 -22.05 22.95 31.65
C THR A 28 -22.55 21.88 30.68
N ALA A 29 -23.69 21.29 31.06
CA ALA A 29 -24.84 20.82 30.27
C ALA A 29 -24.65 20.22 28.86
N ALA A 30 -25.18 19.00 28.70
CA ALA A 30 -25.51 18.34 27.43
C ALA A 30 -26.57 19.12 26.62
N PRO A 31 -26.68 18.83 25.31
CA PRO A 31 -27.77 17.93 24.93
C PRO A 31 -27.32 16.77 24.04
N ALA A 32 -28.27 15.83 23.92
CA ALA A 32 -28.22 14.59 23.18
C ALA A 32 -28.14 14.79 21.66
N ASP A 33 -28.00 13.64 21.00
CA ASP A 33 -28.18 13.36 19.58
C ASP A 33 -27.01 13.72 18.66
N THR A 34 -26.15 12.74 18.44
CA THR A 34 -26.18 11.95 17.20
C THR A 34 -25.14 10.85 17.36
N GLN A 35 -25.58 9.61 17.54
CA GLN A 35 -24.74 8.47 17.21
C GLN A 35 -24.43 8.61 15.72
N ALA A 36 -23.25 9.13 15.43
CA ALA A 36 -22.64 8.97 14.12
C ALA A 36 -22.59 7.46 13.90
N SER A 37 -23.51 6.97 13.07
CA SER A 37 -23.34 5.71 12.37
C SER A 37 -21.92 5.75 11.83
N ALA A 38 -21.04 4.95 12.44
CA ALA A 38 -19.79 4.59 11.82
C ALA A 38 -20.21 3.91 10.53
N ASP A 39 -20.22 4.68 9.45
CA ASP A 39 -20.37 4.20 8.11
C ASP A 39 -19.30 3.12 8.00
N SER A 40 -19.74 1.87 8.06
CA SER A 40 -18.90 0.72 7.85
C SER A 40 -18.69 0.66 6.35
N THR A 41 -17.96 1.64 5.81
CA THR A 41 -17.15 1.46 4.63
C THR A 41 -16.16 0.39 5.05
N ALA A 42 -16.55 -0.87 4.85
CA ALA A 42 -15.64 -1.99 4.93
C ALA A 42 -14.45 -1.59 4.08
N ALA A 43 -13.33 -1.27 4.72
CA ALA A 43 -12.10 -0.93 4.05
C ALA A 43 -11.81 -2.10 3.12
N GLN A 44 -12.04 -1.91 1.82
CA GLN A 44 -11.73 -2.92 0.83
C GLN A 44 -10.25 -3.20 1.00
N SER A 45 -9.90 -4.47 1.23
CA SER A 45 -8.49 -4.83 1.31
C SER A 45 -7.84 -4.35 0.01
N PRO A 46 -6.64 -3.73 0.05
CA PRO A 46 -6.00 -3.21 -1.16
C PRO A 46 -5.87 -4.25 -2.28
N ALA A 47 -5.80 -5.54 -1.90
CA ALA A 47 -5.79 -6.69 -2.81
C ALA A 47 -7.10 -6.92 -3.60
N ASP A 48 -8.24 -6.48 -3.08
CA ASP A 48 -9.58 -6.63 -3.69
C ASP A 48 -9.99 -5.39 -4.50
N ASN A 49 -9.06 -4.45 -4.71
CA ASN A 49 -9.34 -3.23 -5.47
C ASN A 49 -9.68 -3.60 -6.93
N PRO A 50 -10.84 -3.15 -7.47
CA PRO A 50 -11.28 -3.54 -8.80
C PRO A 50 -10.34 -3.03 -9.92
N LEU A 51 -9.52 -2.02 -9.66
CA LEU A 51 -8.54 -1.50 -10.62
C LEU A 51 -7.34 -2.45 -10.82
N LEU A 52 -7.13 -3.40 -9.90
CA LEU A 52 -6.11 -4.45 -10.02
C LEU A 52 -6.59 -5.68 -10.78
N ALA A 53 -7.90 -5.83 -10.99
CA ALA A 53 -8.44 -7.02 -11.64
C ALA A 53 -7.97 -7.14 -13.10
N ASP A 54 -7.84 -8.38 -13.57
CA ASP A 54 -7.56 -8.66 -14.97
C ASP A 54 -8.65 -8.06 -15.87
N TRP A 55 -8.22 -7.48 -16.98
CA TRP A 55 -9.14 -6.93 -17.96
C TRP A 55 -9.84 -8.05 -18.74
N THR A 56 -11.10 -7.80 -19.08
CA THR A 56 -11.93 -8.75 -19.83
C THR A 56 -12.46 -8.09 -21.10
N GLY A 57 -12.85 -8.90 -22.09
CA GLY A 57 -13.40 -8.41 -23.36
C GLY A 57 -12.44 -8.56 -24.56
N PRO A 58 -12.76 -7.90 -25.69
CA PRO A 58 -12.01 -8.02 -26.94
C PRO A 58 -10.54 -7.59 -26.83
N TYR A 59 -9.69 -8.03 -27.77
CA TYR A 59 -8.28 -7.62 -27.89
C TYR A 59 -7.40 -7.88 -26.65
N ASN A 60 -7.69 -8.95 -25.91
CA ASN A 60 -7.04 -9.30 -24.63
C ASN A 60 -7.42 -8.39 -23.44
N GLY A 61 -8.57 -7.73 -23.53
CA GLY A 61 -9.20 -7.04 -22.41
C GLY A 61 -9.28 -5.53 -22.58
N VAL A 62 -10.31 -4.95 -21.98
CA VAL A 62 -10.54 -3.51 -21.92
C VAL A 62 -10.53 -3.08 -20.44
N PRO A 63 -9.91 -1.94 -20.08
CA PRO A 63 -9.97 -1.44 -18.71
C PRO A 63 -11.41 -1.28 -18.22
N ALA A 64 -11.64 -1.57 -16.95
CA ALA A 64 -12.95 -1.45 -16.30
C ALA A 64 -13.26 0.02 -15.97
N PHE A 65 -13.46 0.84 -17.01
CA PHE A 65 -13.69 2.27 -16.87
C PHE A 65 -14.95 2.61 -16.05
N ASP A 66 -15.93 1.71 -16.00
CA ASP A 66 -17.13 1.84 -15.16
C ASP A 66 -16.84 1.72 -13.66
N LYS A 67 -15.66 1.20 -13.28
CA LYS A 67 -15.19 1.08 -11.89
C LYS A 67 -14.21 2.18 -11.49
N MET A 68 -13.85 3.08 -12.41
CA MET A 68 -12.83 4.09 -12.18
C MET A 68 -13.34 5.15 -11.18
N SER A 69 -12.63 5.28 -10.05
CA SER A 69 -12.85 6.33 -9.04
C SER A 69 -11.49 6.81 -8.51
N VAL A 70 -11.40 8.08 -8.12
CA VAL A 70 -10.17 8.69 -7.59
C VAL A 70 -9.73 8.00 -6.29
N ASP A 71 -10.67 7.71 -5.39
CA ASP A 71 -10.42 7.04 -4.10
C ASP A 71 -9.78 5.66 -4.23
N LEU A 72 -9.94 5.01 -5.38
CA LEU A 72 -9.37 3.69 -5.63
C LEU A 72 -7.92 3.75 -6.10
N ILE A 73 -7.42 4.89 -6.58
CA ILE A 73 -6.11 5.00 -7.23
C ILE A 73 -4.96 4.77 -6.25
N GLY A 74 -4.95 5.49 -5.11
CA GLY A 74 -3.89 5.37 -4.10
C GLY A 74 -3.73 3.93 -3.59
N PRO A 75 -4.80 3.31 -3.04
CA PRO A 75 -4.75 1.93 -2.57
C PRO A 75 -4.37 0.93 -3.66
N ALA A 76 -4.83 1.12 -4.90
CA ALA A 76 -4.47 0.25 -6.01
C ALA A 76 -2.99 0.37 -6.40
N LEU A 77 -2.43 1.58 -6.42
CA LEU A 77 -1.02 1.81 -6.74
C LEU A 77 -0.12 1.15 -5.68
N GLU A 78 -0.42 1.34 -4.40
CA GLU A 78 0.35 0.73 -3.31
C GLU A 78 0.32 -0.80 -3.39
N ALA A 79 -0.86 -1.39 -3.57
CA ALA A 79 -1.01 -2.83 -3.73
C ALA A 79 -0.31 -3.37 -4.99
N GLY A 80 -0.43 -2.67 -6.11
CA GLY A 80 0.24 -3.02 -7.37
C GLY A 80 1.77 -2.98 -7.24
N MET A 81 2.32 -1.93 -6.62
CA MET A 81 3.75 -1.79 -6.35
C MET A 81 4.24 -2.89 -5.40
N ALA A 82 3.49 -3.20 -4.33
CA ALA A 82 3.84 -4.27 -3.40
C ALA A 82 3.89 -5.64 -4.10
N LYS A 83 2.93 -5.93 -4.98
CA LYS A 83 2.94 -7.15 -5.81
C LYS A 83 4.12 -7.19 -6.76
N ASN A 84 4.39 -6.09 -7.47
CA ASN A 84 5.53 -6.05 -8.39
C ASN A 84 6.87 -6.24 -7.68
N LEU A 85 7.04 -5.64 -6.50
CA LEU A 85 8.23 -5.86 -5.68
C LEU A 85 8.36 -7.34 -5.28
N ALA A 86 7.27 -7.98 -4.85
CA ALA A 86 7.29 -9.40 -4.48
C ALA A 86 7.63 -10.32 -5.68
N GLU A 87 7.16 -9.99 -6.89
CA GLU A 87 7.53 -10.71 -8.11
C GLU A 87 9.03 -10.56 -8.42
N LEU A 88 9.57 -9.35 -8.30
CA LEU A 88 10.99 -9.08 -8.51
C LEU A 88 11.87 -9.75 -7.45
N ASP A 89 11.45 -9.73 -6.18
CA ASP A 89 12.14 -10.39 -5.08
C ASP A 89 12.21 -11.90 -5.30
N ALA A 90 11.14 -12.52 -5.81
CA ALA A 90 11.14 -13.94 -6.14
C ALA A 90 12.15 -14.29 -7.25
N ILE A 91 12.27 -13.43 -8.26
CA ILE A 91 13.28 -13.59 -9.32
C ILE A 91 14.69 -13.43 -8.75
N ALA A 92 14.91 -12.37 -7.95
CA ALA A 92 16.21 -12.06 -7.35
C ALA A 92 16.68 -13.10 -6.33
N ALA A 93 15.74 -13.76 -5.63
CA ALA A 93 16.03 -14.79 -4.64
C ALA A 93 16.25 -16.19 -5.23
N SER A 94 16.12 -16.36 -6.56
CA SER A 94 16.31 -17.66 -7.20
C SER A 94 17.74 -18.20 -6.98
N ALA A 95 17.83 -19.46 -6.54
CA ALA A 95 19.11 -20.16 -6.37
C ALA A 95 19.60 -20.86 -7.65
N GLU A 96 18.79 -20.84 -8.71
CA GLU A 96 19.18 -21.39 -10.01
C GLU A 96 20.25 -20.53 -10.68
N ALA A 97 21.08 -21.13 -11.54
CA ALA A 97 22.01 -20.35 -12.35
C ALA A 97 21.21 -19.38 -13.25
N PRO A 98 21.61 -18.10 -13.35
CA PRO A 98 20.86 -17.13 -14.12
C PRO A 98 20.90 -17.48 -15.61
N THR A 99 19.73 -17.45 -16.23
CA THR A 99 19.48 -17.63 -17.65
C THR A 99 18.68 -16.45 -18.17
N PHE A 100 18.65 -16.27 -19.49
CA PHE A 100 17.81 -15.23 -20.09
C PHE A 100 16.33 -15.39 -19.69
N ASP A 101 15.84 -16.64 -19.65
CA ASP A 101 14.44 -16.93 -19.35
C ASP A 101 14.08 -16.69 -17.88
N ASN A 102 14.91 -17.14 -16.94
CA ASN A 102 14.62 -16.98 -15.51
C ASN A 102 14.94 -15.60 -14.94
N THR A 103 15.64 -14.74 -15.71
CA THR A 103 16.00 -13.38 -15.28
C THR A 103 15.28 -12.34 -16.14
N ILE A 104 15.63 -12.22 -17.42
CA ILE A 104 15.11 -11.14 -18.28
C ILE A 104 13.65 -11.39 -18.65
N VAL A 105 13.33 -12.57 -19.19
CA VAL A 105 11.93 -12.88 -19.56
C VAL A 105 11.04 -12.88 -18.33
N ALA A 106 11.53 -13.35 -17.18
CA ALA A 106 10.80 -13.27 -15.92
C ALA A 106 10.56 -11.82 -15.49
N MET A 107 11.57 -10.95 -15.53
CA MET A 107 11.44 -9.53 -15.20
C MET A 107 10.44 -8.81 -16.11
N GLU A 108 10.47 -9.07 -17.42
CA GLU A 108 9.52 -8.51 -18.39
C GLU A 108 8.08 -8.99 -18.17
N ARG A 109 7.87 -10.07 -17.43
CA ARG A 109 6.54 -10.58 -17.06
C ARG A 109 6.05 -10.03 -15.73
N THR A 110 6.82 -9.23 -15.01
CA THR A 110 6.39 -8.61 -13.75
C THR A 110 5.62 -7.31 -13.99
N GLY A 111 4.86 -6.89 -12.99
CA GLY A 111 4.30 -5.53 -12.95
C GLY A 111 3.01 -5.33 -13.73
N TRP A 112 2.34 -6.41 -14.16
CA TRP A 112 1.05 -6.31 -14.84
C TRP A 112 -0.01 -5.62 -13.98
N ASP A 113 -0.07 -5.93 -12.68
CA ASP A 113 -1.04 -5.36 -11.75
C ASP A 113 -0.86 -3.84 -11.63
N VAL A 114 0.35 -3.36 -11.34
CA VAL A 114 0.63 -1.91 -11.27
C VAL A 114 0.47 -1.25 -12.65
N GLY A 115 0.80 -1.95 -13.73
CA GLY A 115 0.59 -1.49 -15.10
C GLY A 115 -0.89 -1.23 -15.42
N ARG A 116 -1.79 -2.11 -14.98
CA ARG A 116 -3.25 -1.91 -15.11
C ARG A 116 -3.71 -0.67 -14.34
N VAL A 117 -3.22 -0.49 -13.11
CA VAL A 117 -3.56 0.69 -12.29
C VAL A 117 -3.05 1.98 -12.93
N PHE A 118 -1.84 1.94 -13.49
CA PHE A 118 -1.20 3.09 -14.13
C PHE A 118 -2.00 3.64 -15.32
N VAL A 119 -2.78 2.80 -16.01
CA VAL A 119 -3.69 3.26 -17.07
C VAL A 119 -4.75 4.22 -16.51
N TYR A 120 -5.40 3.88 -15.40
CA TYR A 120 -6.39 4.75 -14.76
C TYR A 120 -5.74 6.03 -14.21
N PHE A 121 -4.58 5.90 -13.55
CA PHE A 121 -3.82 7.04 -13.06
C PHE A 121 -3.44 8.01 -14.20
N SER A 122 -3.02 7.49 -15.34
CA SER A 122 -2.62 8.32 -16.50
C SER A 122 -3.80 9.12 -17.07
N ILE A 123 -5.00 8.51 -17.09
CA ILE A 123 -6.22 9.19 -17.53
C ILE A 123 -6.61 10.29 -16.54
N TYR A 124 -6.57 10.04 -15.23
CA TYR A 124 -6.84 11.09 -14.24
C TYR A 124 -5.77 12.19 -14.26
N SER A 125 -4.49 11.86 -14.41
CA SER A 125 -3.43 12.88 -14.44
C SER A 125 -3.44 13.73 -15.71
N GLY A 126 -3.81 13.16 -16.86
CA GLY A 126 -3.83 13.87 -18.14
C GLY A 126 -5.20 14.42 -18.55
N ASN A 127 -6.23 13.57 -18.58
CA ASN A 127 -7.51 13.88 -19.23
C ASN A 127 -8.60 14.34 -18.25
N LEU A 128 -8.63 13.78 -17.03
CA LEU A 128 -9.69 13.99 -16.04
C LEU A 128 -9.15 14.61 -14.73
N SER A 129 -8.13 15.45 -14.83
CA SER A 129 -7.41 15.96 -13.67
C SER A 129 -8.26 16.90 -12.82
N SER A 130 -8.46 16.54 -11.55
CA SER A 130 -9.23 17.30 -10.56
C SER A 130 -8.36 17.71 -9.35
N PRO A 131 -8.77 18.71 -8.54
CA PRO A 131 -8.08 19.01 -7.28
C PRO A 131 -8.03 17.81 -6.33
N GLU A 132 -9.10 17.03 -6.29
CA GLU A 132 -9.21 15.78 -5.52
C GLU A 132 -8.13 14.77 -5.94
N PHE A 133 -7.99 14.50 -7.24
CA PHE A 133 -6.97 13.59 -7.74
C PHE A 133 -5.54 14.03 -7.42
N ARG A 134 -5.25 15.34 -7.49
CA ARG A 134 -3.90 15.87 -7.19
C ARG A 134 -3.53 15.81 -5.71
N ALA A 135 -4.50 15.53 -4.84
CA ALA A 135 -4.29 15.39 -3.39
C ALA A 135 -4.05 13.93 -2.96
N VAL A 136 -4.26 12.98 -3.86
CA VAL A 136 -3.88 11.56 -3.72
C VAL A 136 -2.36 11.44 -3.89
#